data_AF-A0A3N7A8G8-F1
#
_entry.id   AF-A0A3N7A8G8-F1
#
_cell.length_a   1.000
_cell.length_b   1.000
_cell.length_c   1.000
_cell.angle_alpha   90.00
_cell.angle_beta   90.00
_cell.angle_gamma   90.00
#
_symmetry.space_group_name_H-M   'P 1'
#
loop_
_entity.id
_entity.type
_entity.pdbx_description
1 polymer ?
#
loop_
_entity_poly.entity_id
_entity_poly.type
_entity_poly.pdbx_seq_one_letter_code
_entity_poly.pdbx_strand_id
1 'polypeptide(L)'
;MKIFFKLLILAVTLRPSLSAQELNTPAPQAKNEVLSMVEVLPKAPYNIRDYLSKNVRYPAKAMESDIQGTVQITFIVEKDGSISTVKANGNRPGGGLTEEAIRVVRAMPKWQPGMNKGVPVRTFFAIPITFKLEDDIIVDKDTTVYRSVQVPAKASYDYTQYISQHLKYRKENKANPNVGKVYVSFIVEKNGSLSHINIDHKGKEMDNQLEEELKRVVSTMPKWTPAQHKGLPVRSYLRMPINIYLR
;
A
#
# COMPACT_ATOMS: atom_id res chain seq x y z
N MET A 1 85.90 40.59 52.01
CA MET A 1 85.63 39.43 51.12
C MET A 1 84.21 38.96 51.42
N LYS A 2 83.22 39.33 50.60
CA LYS A 2 81.79 39.07 50.82
C LYS A 2 81.38 37.81 50.06
N ILE A 3 80.88 36.79 50.75
CA ILE A 3 80.34 35.57 50.16
C ILE A 3 78.81 35.64 50.29
N PHE A 4 78.11 35.68 49.15
CA PHE A 4 76.65 35.67 49.07
C PHE A 4 76.12 34.23 49.10
N PHE A 5 75.21 33.95 50.01
CA PHE A 5 74.39 32.74 50.06
C PHE A 5 73.30 32.84 48.96
N LYS A 6 73.32 31.96 47.96
CA LYS A 6 72.22 31.82 46.98
C LYS A 6 71.11 30.97 47.62
N LEU A 7 69.99 31.60 47.94
CA LEU A 7 68.74 30.94 48.30
C LEU A 7 68.10 30.38 47.02
N LEU A 8 67.94 29.06 46.93
CA LEU A 8 67.23 28.38 45.84
C LEU A 8 65.75 28.27 46.24
N ILE A 9 64.87 29.08 45.64
CA ILE A 9 63.42 28.95 45.82
C ILE A 9 62.93 27.83 44.90
N LEU A 10 62.53 26.70 45.49
CA LEU A 10 61.84 25.61 44.81
C LEU A 10 60.38 26.02 44.59
N ALA A 11 60.01 26.40 43.36
CA ALA A 11 58.62 26.68 43.00
C ALA A 11 57.86 25.35 42.86
N VAL A 12 57.17 24.92 43.93
CA VAL A 12 56.16 23.87 43.84
C VAL A 12 54.95 24.47 43.12
N THR A 13 54.75 24.11 41.86
CA THR A 13 53.54 24.46 41.12
C THR A 13 52.39 23.59 41.66
N LEU A 14 51.53 24.18 42.48
CA LEU A 14 50.24 23.58 42.81
C LEU A 14 49.51 23.34 41.48
N ARG A 15 49.34 22.08 41.10
CA ARG A 15 48.34 21.71 40.09
C ARG A 15 46.98 22.04 40.70
N PRO A 16 46.14 22.87 40.06
CA PRO A 16 44.78 23.06 40.55
C PRO A 16 44.09 21.69 40.54
N SER A 17 43.59 21.27 41.70
CA SER A 17 42.69 20.13 41.81
C SER A 17 41.48 20.40 40.93
N LEU A 18 41.11 19.46 40.05
CA LEU A 18 39.84 19.52 39.32
C LEU A 18 38.72 19.79 40.33
N SER A 19 38.10 20.96 40.23
CA SER A 19 36.94 21.32 41.04
C SER A 19 35.84 20.31 40.76
N ALA A 20 35.22 19.76 41.81
CA ALA A 20 34.09 18.83 41.73
C ALA A 20 32.80 19.46 41.15
N GLN A 21 32.90 20.61 40.48
CA GLN A 21 31.79 21.36 39.89
C GLN A 21 31.49 21.00 38.43
N GLU A 22 32.26 20.12 37.78
CA GLU A 22 31.96 19.66 36.40
C GLU A 22 30.95 18.49 36.33
N LEU A 23 30.41 18.01 37.46
CA LEU A 23 29.44 16.91 37.49
C LEU A 23 27.96 17.34 37.50
N ASN A 24 27.67 18.65 37.44
CA ASN A 24 26.30 19.18 37.55
C ASN A 24 25.89 20.11 36.41
N THR A 25 26.39 19.89 35.18
CA THR A 25 25.70 20.44 34.01
C THR A 25 24.51 19.52 33.71
N PRO A 26 23.24 19.97 33.79
CA PRO A 26 22.14 19.19 33.24
C PRO A 26 22.45 18.92 31.78
N ALA A 27 22.40 17.65 31.38
CA ALA A 27 22.54 17.24 29.98
C ALA A 27 21.72 18.20 29.10
N PRO A 28 22.26 18.77 28.02
CA PRO A 28 21.54 19.72 27.18
C PRO A 28 20.18 19.13 26.84
N GLN A 29 19.10 19.74 27.33
CA GLN A 29 17.75 19.31 27.00
C GLN A 29 17.61 19.47 25.49
N ALA A 30 17.73 18.36 24.77
CA ALA A 30 17.62 18.31 23.33
C ALA A 30 16.24 18.84 22.96
N LYS A 31 16.20 20.09 22.48
CA LYS A 31 15.01 20.71 21.90
C LYS A 31 14.31 19.66 21.03
N ASN A 32 12.98 19.57 21.12
CA ASN A 32 12.13 18.67 20.34
C ASN A 32 12.08 19.07 18.84
N GLU A 33 13.21 19.53 18.32
CA GLU A 33 13.41 19.96 16.95
C GLU A 33 13.44 18.74 16.04
N VAL A 34 12.70 18.83 14.94
CA VAL A 34 12.64 17.79 13.91
C VAL A 34 13.59 18.21 12.81
N LEU A 35 14.59 17.38 12.54
CA LEU A 35 15.62 17.67 11.55
C LEU A 35 15.29 16.97 10.23
N SER A 36 15.45 17.65 9.10
CA SER A 36 15.34 17.06 7.76
C SER A 36 16.70 16.67 7.17
N MET A 37 17.79 17.24 7.71
CA MET A 37 19.16 16.93 7.32
C MET A 37 19.95 16.53 8.55
N VAL A 38 20.47 15.32 8.53
CA VAL A 38 21.20 14.67 9.64
C VAL A 38 22.43 13.95 9.07
N GLU A 39 23.45 13.76 9.90
CA GLU A 39 24.69 13.07 9.49
C GLU A 39 24.42 11.60 9.12
N VAL A 40 23.53 10.93 9.87
CA VAL A 40 23.08 9.57 9.57
C VAL A 40 21.56 9.57 9.45
N LEU A 41 21.06 9.20 8.28
CA LEU A 41 19.62 9.10 8.04
C LEU A 41 18.99 7.92 8.81
N PRO A 42 17.72 8.04 9.20
CA PRO A 42 16.94 6.92 9.68
C PRO A 42 16.94 5.77 8.68
N LYS A 43 16.95 4.54 9.19
CA LYS A 43 16.99 3.34 8.36
C LYS A 43 16.06 2.26 8.87
N ALA A 44 15.16 1.78 8.01
CA ALA A 44 14.41 0.58 8.31
C ALA A 44 15.38 -0.64 8.37
N PRO A 45 15.30 -1.50 9.40
CA PRO A 45 16.12 -2.71 9.47
C PRO A 45 15.67 -3.80 8.48
N TYR A 46 14.72 -3.51 7.59
CA TYR A 46 14.12 -4.40 6.62
C TYR A 46 13.96 -3.70 5.26
N ASN A 47 13.69 -4.47 4.21
CA ASN A 47 13.37 -3.93 2.90
C ASN A 47 11.96 -3.32 2.91
N ILE A 48 11.88 -2.00 2.79
CA ILE A 48 10.60 -1.25 2.79
C ILE A 48 9.70 -1.69 1.63
N ARG A 49 10.25 -1.97 0.45
CA ARG A 49 9.46 -2.42 -0.71
C ARG A 49 8.78 -3.75 -0.41
N ASP A 50 9.49 -4.70 0.18
CA ASP A 50 8.96 -6.02 0.53
C ASP A 50 7.94 -5.94 1.69
N TYR A 51 8.16 -5.03 2.63
CA TYR A 51 7.19 -4.76 3.69
C TYR A 51 5.89 -4.19 3.09
N LEU A 52 6.00 -3.18 2.22
CA LEU A 52 4.83 -2.54 1.61
C LEU A 52 4.06 -3.54 0.73
N SER A 53 4.74 -4.34 -0.10
CA SER A 53 4.06 -5.33 -0.96
C SER A 53 3.25 -6.35 -0.17
N LYS A 54 3.71 -6.73 1.03
CA LYS A 54 3.02 -7.70 1.90
C LYS A 54 1.90 -7.09 2.75
N ASN A 55 1.98 -5.81 3.07
CA ASN A 55 1.11 -5.18 4.07
C ASN A 55 0.12 -4.16 3.50
N VAL A 56 0.36 -3.66 2.28
CA VAL A 56 -0.57 -2.76 1.58
C VAL A 56 -1.78 -3.56 1.09
N ARG A 57 -2.97 -2.99 1.30
CA ARG A 57 -4.25 -3.53 0.85
C ARG A 57 -4.87 -2.58 -0.16
N TYR A 58 -5.01 -3.02 -1.41
CA TYR A 58 -5.71 -2.21 -2.40
C TYR A 58 -7.20 -2.07 -2.00
N PRO A 59 -7.70 -0.85 -1.76
CA PRO A 59 -9.11 -0.65 -1.41
C PRO A 59 -10.05 -1.11 -2.54
N ALA A 60 -11.15 -1.78 -2.19
CA ALA A 60 -12.11 -2.30 -3.16
C ALA A 60 -12.64 -1.20 -4.10
N LYS A 61 -13.05 -0.05 -3.54
CA LYS A 61 -13.52 1.11 -4.31
C LYS A 61 -12.49 1.60 -5.34
N ALA A 62 -11.21 1.63 -4.97
CA ALA A 62 -10.15 2.03 -5.89
C ALA A 62 -9.95 0.99 -6.99
N MET A 63 -10.06 -0.30 -6.67
CA MET A 63 -9.94 -1.40 -7.63
C MET A 63 -11.12 -1.44 -8.61
N GLU A 64 -12.35 -1.23 -8.13
CA GLU A 64 -13.59 -1.20 -8.93
C GLU A 64 -13.61 -0.03 -9.92
N SER A 65 -13.06 1.11 -9.51
CA SER A 65 -13.02 2.33 -10.32
C SER A 65 -11.72 2.48 -11.13
N ASP A 66 -10.90 1.42 -11.20
CA ASP A 66 -9.56 1.42 -11.82
C ASP A 66 -8.67 2.62 -11.38
N ILE A 67 -8.85 3.10 -10.15
CA ILE A 67 -8.12 4.25 -9.60
C ILE A 67 -6.73 3.79 -9.20
N GLN A 68 -5.71 4.40 -9.78
CA GLN A 68 -4.29 4.19 -9.50
C GLN A 68 -3.61 5.51 -9.14
N GLY A 69 -2.40 5.44 -8.57
CA GLY A 69 -1.58 6.62 -8.36
C GLY A 69 -0.57 6.49 -7.25
N THR A 70 0.24 7.52 -7.08
CA THR A 70 1.25 7.59 -6.02
C THR A 70 0.79 8.55 -4.93
N VAL A 71 0.84 8.08 -3.68
CA VAL A 71 0.59 8.89 -2.48
C VAL A 71 1.95 9.20 -1.85
N GLN A 72 2.26 10.49 -1.67
CA GLN A 72 3.46 10.89 -0.95
C GLN A 72 3.15 10.92 0.55
N ILE A 73 3.86 10.10 1.32
CA ILE A 73 3.70 10.04 2.78
C ILE A 73 4.91 10.67 3.44
N THR A 74 4.66 11.56 4.40
CA THR A 74 5.67 12.16 5.26
C THR A 74 5.41 11.77 6.71
N PHE A 75 6.48 11.52 7.46
CA PHE A 75 6.40 11.12 8.86
C PHE A 75 7.68 11.50 9.61
N ILE A 76 7.66 11.36 10.92
CA ILE A 76 8.82 11.58 11.79
C ILE A 76 9.28 10.22 12.30
N VAL A 77 10.56 9.93 12.17
CA VAL A 77 11.23 8.85 12.91
C VAL A 77 11.71 9.44 14.23
N GLU A 78 11.17 8.92 15.32
CA GLU A 78 11.50 9.33 16.67
C GLU A 78 12.86 8.78 17.10
N LYS A 79 13.40 9.33 18.20
CA LYS A 79 14.72 8.93 18.74
C LYS A 79 14.79 7.45 19.15
N ASP A 80 13.64 6.84 19.45
CA ASP A 80 13.50 5.42 19.79
C ASP A 80 13.21 4.53 18.56
N GLY A 81 13.15 5.13 17.38
CA GLY A 81 12.83 4.44 16.13
C GLY A 81 11.34 4.32 15.81
N SER A 82 10.44 4.75 16.69
CA SER A 82 9.01 4.75 16.40
C SER A 82 8.64 5.78 15.33
N ILE A 83 7.55 5.54 14.62
CA ILE A 83 7.04 6.43 13.57
C ILE A 83 5.88 7.26 14.13
N SER A 84 5.95 8.57 13.96
CA SER A 84 4.91 9.51 14.38
C SER A 84 4.54 10.49 13.25
N THR A 85 3.47 11.26 13.45
CA THR A 85 3.08 12.39 12.59
C THR A 85 2.93 12.02 11.11
N VAL A 86 2.40 10.82 10.84
CA VAL A 86 2.19 10.32 9.48
C VAL A 86 1.11 11.14 8.77
N LYS A 87 1.48 11.79 7.67
CA LYS A 87 0.62 12.64 6.84
C LYS A 87 0.80 12.29 5.36
N ALA A 88 -0.29 12.40 4.61
CA ALA A 88 -0.23 12.37 3.15
C ALA A 88 -0.18 13.81 2.60
N ASN A 89 0.77 14.06 1.70
CA ASN A 89 0.99 15.36 1.05
C ASN A 89 0.80 15.24 -0.46
N GLY A 90 0.47 16.35 -1.11
CA GLY A 90 0.31 16.40 -2.56
C GLY A 90 -0.92 15.64 -3.07
N ASN A 91 -0.73 14.85 -4.13
CA ASN A 91 -1.81 14.19 -4.86
C ASN A 91 -2.56 13.17 -3.99
N ARG A 92 -3.89 13.15 -4.14
CA ARG A 92 -4.80 12.20 -3.48
C ARG A 92 -5.61 11.48 -4.56
N PRO A 93 -5.17 10.29 -5.01
CA PRO A 93 -5.81 9.57 -6.11
C PRO A 93 -7.28 9.18 -5.84
N GLY A 94 -7.72 9.19 -4.57
CA GLY A 94 -9.08 8.82 -4.18
C GLY A 94 -9.24 7.32 -3.92
N GLY A 95 -10.48 6.85 -3.83
CA GLY A 95 -10.83 5.44 -3.67
C GLY A 95 -10.37 4.76 -2.37
N GLY A 96 -9.84 5.50 -1.39
CA GLY A 96 -9.29 4.95 -0.15
C GLY A 96 -7.77 4.75 -0.15
N LEU A 97 -7.07 5.06 -1.25
CA LEU A 97 -5.63 4.78 -1.38
C LEU A 97 -4.78 5.61 -0.41
N THR A 98 -5.24 6.82 -0.09
CA THR A 98 -4.50 7.71 0.81
C THR A 98 -4.58 7.23 2.26
N GLU A 99 -5.76 6.78 2.67
CA GLU A 99 -6.05 6.24 3.99
C GLU A 99 -5.24 4.96 4.21
N GLU A 100 -5.19 4.09 3.20
CA GLU A 100 -4.38 2.87 3.25
C GLU A 100 -2.87 3.17 3.35
N ALA A 101 -2.37 4.12 2.56
CA ALA A 101 -0.97 4.54 2.63
C ALA A 101 -0.59 5.06 4.02
N ILE A 102 -1.48 5.82 4.67
CA ILE A 102 -1.28 6.27 6.05
C ILE A 102 -1.31 5.09 7.02
N ARG A 103 -2.26 4.16 6.88
CA ARG A 103 -2.40 2.99 7.76
C ARG A 103 -1.15 2.11 7.73
N VAL A 104 -0.65 1.78 6.54
CA VAL A 104 0.49 0.85 6.40
C VAL A 104 1.79 1.44 6.94
N VAL A 105 2.00 2.76 6.79
CA VAL A 105 3.16 3.47 7.35
C VAL A 105 3.06 3.58 8.86
N ARG A 106 1.87 3.85 9.42
CA ARG A 106 1.67 3.84 10.89
C ARG A 106 1.93 2.47 11.51
N ALA A 107 1.71 1.39 10.76
CA ALA A 107 1.92 0.02 11.22
C ALA A 107 3.37 -0.47 11.07
N MET A 108 4.27 0.33 10.51
CA MET A 108 5.67 -0.08 10.30
C MET A 108 6.35 -0.41 11.64
N PRO A 109 7.15 -1.50 11.69
CA PRO A 109 8.03 -1.77 12.82
C PRO A 109 9.01 -0.63 13.08
N LYS A 110 9.64 -0.61 14.25
CA LYS A 110 10.61 0.43 14.61
C LYS A 110 11.79 0.49 13.64
N TRP A 111 12.25 1.71 13.37
CA TRP A 111 13.40 2.02 12.54
C TRP A 111 14.65 2.26 13.40
N GLN A 112 15.80 2.25 12.76
CA GLN A 112 16.98 2.88 13.33
C GLN A 112 16.79 4.40 13.23
N PRO A 113 16.93 5.16 14.34
CA PRO A 113 16.75 6.61 14.33
C PRO A 113 17.86 7.29 13.53
N GLY A 114 17.61 8.53 13.09
CA GLY A 114 18.66 9.37 12.54
C GLY A 114 19.62 9.82 13.63
N MET A 115 20.90 10.03 13.27
CA MET A 115 21.93 10.50 14.20
C MET A 115 22.49 11.84 13.75
N ASN A 116 22.76 12.72 14.72
CA ASN A 116 23.50 13.95 14.51
C ASN A 116 24.48 14.12 15.67
N LYS A 117 25.78 14.29 15.37
CA LYS A 117 26.85 14.36 16.37
C LYS A 117 26.85 13.15 17.33
N GLY A 118 26.55 11.96 16.80
CA GLY A 118 26.45 10.72 17.56
C GLY A 118 25.22 10.58 18.46
N VAL A 119 24.28 11.52 18.43
CA VAL A 119 23.06 11.49 19.26
C VAL A 119 21.83 11.20 18.39
N PRO A 120 20.91 10.31 18.82
CA PRO A 120 19.66 10.08 18.11
C PRO A 120 18.76 11.31 18.15
N VAL A 121 18.26 11.69 16.99
CA VAL A 121 17.43 12.89 16.78
C VAL A 121 16.11 12.53 16.10
N ARG A 122 15.10 13.39 16.28
CA ARG A 122 13.83 13.26 15.56
C ARG A 122 14.07 13.68 14.12
N THR A 123 13.77 12.80 13.18
CA THR A 123 14.08 13.06 11.76
C THR A 123 12.82 13.02 10.91
N PHE A 124 12.65 14.05 10.09
CA PHE A 124 11.60 14.08 9.07
C PHE A 124 11.97 13.16 7.91
N PHE A 125 11.03 12.34 7.46
CA PHE A 125 11.22 11.43 6.35
C PHE A 125 10.02 11.44 5.41
N ALA A 126 10.27 11.17 4.12
CA ALA A 126 9.25 11.16 3.09
C ALA A 126 9.44 9.94 2.18
N ILE A 127 8.36 9.22 1.87
CA ILE A 127 8.38 8.09 0.94
C ILE A 127 7.20 8.16 -0.05
N PRO A 128 7.41 7.83 -1.33
CA PRO A 128 6.33 7.58 -2.27
C PRO A 128 5.77 6.17 -2.10
N ILE A 129 4.45 6.04 -1.98
CA ILE A 129 3.76 4.74 -2.07
C ILE A 129 2.93 4.74 -3.34
N THR A 130 3.36 3.92 -4.30
CA THR A 130 2.71 3.80 -5.61
C THR A 130 1.72 2.64 -5.62
N PHE A 131 0.46 2.96 -5.88
CA PHE A 131 -0.59 2.01 -6.15
C PHE A 131 -0.74 1.89 -7.66
N LYS A 132 -0.38 0.73 -8.18
CA LYS A 132 -0.63 0.35 -9.56
C LYS A 132 -1.46 -0.93 -9.52
N LEU A 133 -2.51 -0.94 -10.33
CA LEU A 133 -3.08 -2.18 -10.81
C LEU A 133 -2.11 -2.67 -11.87
N GLU A 134 -1.12 -3.44 -11.44
CA GLU A 134 -0.21 -4.11 -12.36
C GLU A 134 -1.03 -5.09 -13.23
N ASP A 135 -0.74 -5.14 -14.53
CA ASP A 135 -1.18 -6.26 -15.35
C ASP A 135 -0.45 -7.57 -14.96
N ASP A 136 0.63 -7.49 -14.17
CA ASP A 136 1.50 -8.60 -13.73
C ASP A 136 1.80 -8.59 -12.20
N ILE A 137 0.85 -9.07 -11.41
CA ILE A 137 0.89 -9.76 -10.10
C ILE A 137 2.11 -9.81 -9.14
N ILE A 138 1.81 -9.56 -7.85
CA ILE A 138 2.56 -9.91 -6.62
C ILE A 138 2.24 -11.32 -6.03
N VAL A 139 3.29 -12.07 -5.62
CA VAL A 139 3.24 -13.46 -5.11
C VAL A 139 3.08 -13.57 -3.56
N ASP A 140 2.20 -14.51 -3.14
CA ASP A 140 1.89 -15.14 -1.82
C ASP A 140 0.88 -14.42 -0.89
N LYS A 141 -0.21 -15.01 -0.35
CA LYS A 141 -0.81 -16.36 -0.36
C LYS A 141 -2.32 -16.16 -0.11
N ASP A 142 -3.18 -16.57 -1.02
CA ASP A 142 -4.67 -16.48 -1.03
C ASP A 142 -5.38 -15.16 -1.39
N THR A 143 -4.76 -13.98 -1.29
CA THR A 143 -5.49 -12.72 -1.61
C THR A 143 -5.17 -12.13 -2.99
N THR A 144 -4.06 -12.52 -3.61
CA THR A 144 -3.63 -12.00 -4.91
C THR A 144 -4.59 -12.39 -6.03
N VAL A 145 -4.94 -11.40 -6.87
CA VAL A 145 -5.77 -11.56 -8.07
C VAL A 145 -4.97 -11.16 -9.32
N TYR A 146 -4.90 -12.08 -10.28
CA TYR A 146 -4.08 -12.01 -11.47
C TYR A 146 -4.84 -11.44 -12.68
N ARG A 147 -4.35 -10.40 -13.36
CA ARG A 147 -4.97 -9.89 -14.61
C ARG A 147 -4.38 -10.56 -15.85
N SER A 148 -3.08 -10.86 -15.84
CA SER A 148 -2.36 -11.59 -16.89
C SER A 148 -1.54 -12.75 -16.30
N VAL A 149 -1.49 -13.88 -16.99
CA VAL A 149 -0.80 -15.11 -16.56
C VAL A 149 -0.33 -15.91 -17.76
N GLN A 150 0.61 -16.84 -17.53
CA GLN A 150 1.05 -17.77 -18.57
C GLN A 150 -0.10 -18.63 -19.11
N VAL A 151 -1.00 -19.08 -18.23
CA VAL A 151 -2.19 -19.84 -18.62
C VAL A 151 -3.43 -19.12 -18.07
N PRO A 152 -4.23 -18.43 -18.91
CA PRO A 152 -5.41 -17.71 -18.45
C PRO A 152 -6.53 -18.66 -18.01
N ALA A 153 -7.39 -18.17 -17.12
CA ALA A 153 -8.61 -18.88 -16.76
C ALA A 153 -9.53 -19.02 -17.98
N LYS A 154 -10.21 -20.17 -18.08
CA LYS A 154 -11.00 -20.52 -19.27
C LYS A 154 -12.27 -21.28 -18.92
N ALA A 155 -13.38 -20.87 -19.52
CA ALA A 155 -14.62 -21.65 -19.54
C ALA A 155 -14.50 -22.82 -20.52
N SER A 156 -14.99 -23.99 -20.11
CA SER A 156 -15.12 -25.17 -20.99
C SER A 156 -16.38 -25.14 -21.86
N TYR A 157 -17.16 -24.07 -21.79
CA TYR A 157 -18.46 -23.91 -22.44
C TYR A 157 -18.59 -22.47 -22.98
N ASP A 158 -19.58 -22.24 -23.85
CA ASP A 158 -19.92 -20.89 -24.30
C ASP A 158 -20.68 -20.14 -23.20
N TYR A 159 -19.96 -19.27 -22.49
CA TYR A 159 -20.54 -18.47 -21.40
C TYR A 159 -21.58 -17.45 -21.90
N THR A 160 -21.48 -17.01 -23.16
CA THR A 160 -22.45 -16.07 -23.75
C THR A 160 -23.78 -16.79 -23.97
N GLN A 161 -23.71 -18.00 -24.52
CA GLN A 161 -24.87 -18.87 -24.66
C GLN A 161 -25.48 -19.19 -23.28
N TYR A 162 -24.65 -19.57 -22.30
CA TYR A 162 -25.12 -19.85 -20.94
C TYR A 162 -25.91 -18.67 -20.36
N ILE A 163 -25.37 -17.45 -20.43
CA ILE A 163 -26.07 -16.26 -19.92
C ILE A 163 -27.40 -16.08 -20.63
N SER A 164 -27.40 -16.13 -21.96
CA SER A 164 -28.63 -15.91 -22.75
C SER A 164 -29.75 -16.89 -22.40
N GLN A 165 -29.42 -18.13 -22.05
CA GLN A 165 -30.40 -19.17 -21.70
C GLN A 165 -30.90 -19.07 -20.25
N HIS A 166 -30.08 -18.52 -19.35
CA HIS A 166 -30.40 -18.46 -17.92
C HIS A 166 -30.86 -17.09 -17.44
N LEU A 167 -30.77 -16.06 -18.29
CA LEU A 167 -31.25 -14.70 -18.03
C LEU A 167 -32.78 -14.69 -17.99
N LYS A 168 -33.34 -14.48 -16.80
CA LYS A 168 -34.78 -14.33 -16.57
C LYS A 168 -35.11 -12.87 -16.36
N TYR A 169 -35.24 -12.15 -17.46
CA TYR A 169 -35.65 -10.76 -17.45
C TYR A 169 -36.92 -10.59 -18.27
N ARG A 170 -38.00 -10.11 -17.64
CA ARG A 170 -39.27 -9.80 -18.30
C ARG A 170 -39.41 -8.29 -18.37
N LYS A 171 -39.50 -7.73 -19.58
CA LYS A 171 -39.78 -6.30 -19.75
C LYS A 171 -41.15 -5.96 -19.19
N GLU A 172 -41.19 -5.05 -18.24
CA GLU A 172 -42.38 -4.23 -17.99
C GLU A 172 -42.22 -2.91 -18.74
N ASN A 173 -42.94 -2.78 -19.87
CA ASN A 173 -43.25 -1.53 -20.59
C ASN A 173 -42.24 -0.36 -20.46
N LYS A 174 -40.98 -0.54 -20.89
CA LYS A 174 -40.07 0.59 -21.15
C LYS A 174 -39.45 0.48 -22.54
N ALA A 175 -39.53 1.60 -23.27
CA ALA A 175 -39.03 1.72 -24.63
C ALA A 175 -37.51 1.52 -24.67
N ASN A 176 -37.09 0.64 -25.59
CA ASN A 176 -35.72 0.33 -25.99
C ASN A 176 -34.91 -0.69 -25.15
N PRO A 177 -35.10 -2.00 -25.40
CA PRO A 177 -34.36 -3.11 -24.76
C PRO A 177 -32.86 -3.18 -24.92
N ASN A 178 -32.29 -2.50 -25.90
CA ASN A 178 -30.95 -2.84 -26.35
C ASN A 178 -29.94 -2.10 -25.47
N VAL A 179 -29.72 -2.62 -24.26
CA VAL A 179 -28.65 -2.17 -23.34
C VAL A 179 -27.30 -2.16 -24.08
N GLY A 180 -27.17 -3.06 -25.08
CA GLY A 180 -26.03 -3.14 -25.96
C GLY A 180 -24.89 -3.90 -25.31
N LYS A 181 -23.66 -3.41 -25.53
CA LYS A 181 -22.45 -4.03 -25.01
C LYS A 181 -22.23 -3.59 -23.55
N VAL A 182 -22.35 -4.55 -22.62
CA VAL A 182 -21.94 -4.39 -21.23
C VAL A 182 -20.61 -5.11 -21.01
N TYR A 183 -19.89 -4.75 -19.96
CA TYR A 183 -18.68 -5.45 -19.54
C TYR A 183 -18.93 -6.13 -18.21
N VAL A 184 -18.88 -7.45 -18.19
CA VAL A 184 -18.95 -8.23 -16.96
C VAL A 184 -17.53 -8.49 -16.50
N SER A 185 -17.24 -8.13 -15.26
CA SER A 185 -15.96 -8.45 -14.63
C SER A 185 -16.15 -9.28 -13.38
N PHE A 186 -15.24 -10.22 -13.14
CA PHE A 186 -15.25 -11.10 -11.97
C PHE A 186 -13.87 -11.67 -11.71
N ILE A 187 -13.72 -12.31 -10.56
CA ILE A 187 -12.53 -13.08 -10.19
C ILE A 187 -12.84 -14.56 -10.36
N VAL A 188 -12.05 -15.25 -11.16
CA VAL A 188 -11.99 -16.72 -11.17
C VAL A 188 -11.12 -17.16 -10.01
N GLU A 189 -11.71 -17.84 -9.04
CA GLU A 189 -11.02 -18.37 -7.87
C GLU A 189 -10.18 -19.60 -8.22
N LYS A 190 -9.25 -19.99 -7.35
CA LYS A 190 -8.36 -21.16 -7.56
C LYS A 190 -9.13 -22.48 -7.73
N ASN A 191 -10.36 -22.55 -7.21
CA ASN A 191 -11.26 -23.69 -7.32
C ASN A 191 -12.20 -23.61 -8.55
N GLY A 192 -12.04 -22.58 -9.39
CA GLY A 192 -12.86 -22.32 -10.56
C GLY A 192 -14.17 -21.57 -10.31
N SER A 193 -14.55 -21.27 -9.07
CA SER A 193 -15.76 -20.47 -8.79
C SER A 193 -15.56 -19.00 -9.16
N LEU A 194 -16.66 -18.30 -9.45
CA LEU A 194 -16.63 -16.88 -9.76
C LEU A 194 -16.99 -16.04 -8.54
N SER A 195 -16.27 -14.95 -8.29
CA SER A 195 -16.52 -14.01 -7.19
C SER A 195 -16.35 -12.56 -7.66
N HIS A 196 -16.70 -11.58 -6.81
CA HIS A 196 -16.54 -10.14 -7.09
C HIS A 196 -17.11 -9.71 -8.46
N ILE A 197 -18.33 -10.17 -8.74
CA ILE A 197 -19.00 -9.93 -10.01
C ILE A 197 -19.47 -8.48 -10.07
N ASN A 198 -19.09 -7.79 -11.14
CA ASN A 198 -19.47 -6.41 -11.41
C ASN A 198 -19.91 -6.24 -12.87
N ILE A 199 -20.87 -5.35 -13.11
CA ILE A 199 -21.42 -5.04 -14.43
C ILE A 199 -21.09 -3.57 -14.75
N ASP A 200 -20.24 -3.33 -15.75
CA ASP A 200 -19.93 -1.99 -16.25
C ASP A 200 -20.68 -1.74 -17.57
N HIS A 201 -21.64 -0.82 -17.50
CA HIS A 201 -22.48 -0.38 -18.62
C HIS A 201 -21.99 0.94 -19.26
N LYS A 202 -20.74 1.36 -18.98
CA LYS A 202 -20.08 2.54 -19.55
C LYS A 202 -20.87 3.84 -19.42
N GLY A 203 -21.54 4.02 -18.28
CA GLY A 203 -22.33 5.22 -17.99
C GLY A 203 -23.69 5.30 -18.72
N LYS A 204 -24.09 4.26 -19.46
CA LYS A 204 -25.46 4.16 -20.00
C LYS A 204 -26.43 3.75 -18.91
N GLU A 205 -27.64 4.27 -18.89
CA GLU A 205 -28.63 3.81 -17.91
C GLU A 205 -28.96 2.33 -18.12
N MET A 206 -28.96 1.55 -17.03
CA MET A 206 -29.32 0.14 -17.04
C MET A 206 -30.32 -0.11 -15.90
N ASP A 207 -31.32 -0.92 -16.20
CA ASP A 207 -32.34 -1.28 -15.21
C ASP A 207 -31.73 -2.14 -14.09
N ASN A 208 -31.96 -1.74 -12.83
CA ASN A 208 -31.37 -2.42 -11.67
C ASN A 208 -31.78 -3.90 -11.60
N GLN A 209 -32.99 -4.26 -12.03
CA GLN A 209 -33.41 -5.68 -12.02
C GLN A 209 -32.60 -6.50 -13.03
N LEU A 210 -32.30 -5.93 -14.20
CA LEU A 210 -31.44 -6.57 -15.19
C LEU A 210 -30.01 -6.72 -14.67
N GLU A 211 -29.48 -5.69 -14.00
CA GLU A 211 -28.13 -5.76 -13.41
C GLU A 211 -28.02 -6.88 -12.37
N GLU A 212 -28.97 -6.93 -11.43
CA GLU A 212 -28.99 -7.96 -10.39
C GLU A 212 -29.22 -9.35 -10.98
N GLU A 213 -30.06 -9.47 -12.01
CA GLU A 213 -30.28 -10.72 -12.72
C GLU A 213 -29.02 -11.19 -13.47
N LEU A 214 -28.26 -10.27 -14.09
CA LEU A 214 -26.96 -10.58 -14.70
C LEU A 214 -25.97 -11.08 -13.65
N LYS A 215 -25.86 -10.39 -12.50
CA LYS A 215 -25.00 -10.84 -11.38
C LYS A 215 -25.41 -12.23 -10.90
N ARG A 216 -26.71 -12.51 -10.77
CA ARG A 216 -27.25 -13.82 -10.39
C ARG A 216 -26.88 -14.89 -11.41
N VAL A 217 -27.07 -14.64 -12.70
CA VAL A 217 -26.74 -15.63 -13.74
C VAL A 217 -25.25 -15.94 -13.76
N VAL A 218 -24.40 -14.90 -13.68
CA VAL A 218 -22.94 -15.06 -13.64
C VAL A 218 -22.50 -15.83 -12.39
N SER A 219 -23.12 -15.59 -11.23
CA SER A 219 -22.78 -16.34 -10.01
C SER A 219 -23.18 -17.82 -10.07
N THR A 220 -24.16 -18.17 -10.90
CA THR A 220 -24.58 -19.55 -11.14
C THR A 220 -23.81 -20.28 -12.24
N MET A 221 -22.82 -19.64 -12.85
CA MET A 221 -22.04 -20.27 -13.91
C MET A 221 -21.29 -21.53 -13.44
N PRO A 222 -21.19 -22.56 -14.31
CA PRO A 222 -20.33 -23.71 -14.04
C PRO A 222 -18.90 -23.28 -13.74
N LYS A 223 -18.18 -24.07 -12.94
CA LYS A 223 -16.80 -23.77 -12.56
C LYS A 223 -15.89 -23.66 -13.79
N TRP A 224 -15.03 -22.65 -13.77
CA TRP A 224 -14.03 -22.39 -14.79
C TRP A 224 -12.76 -23.18 -14.49
N THR A 225 -11.96 -23.41 -15.54
CA THR A 225 -10.56 -23.79 -15.32
C THR A 225 -9.81 -22.56 -14.81
N PRO A 226 -9.17 -22.61 -13.63
CA PRO A 226 -8.49 -21.46 -13.06
C PRO A 226 -7.24 -21.09 -13.87
N ALA A 227 -6.83 -19.84 -13.74
CA ALA A 227 -5.56 -19.36 -14.25
C ALA A 227 -4.39 -20.10 -13.58
N GLN A 228 -3.27 -20.27 -14.28
CA GLN A 228 -2.04 -20.81 -13.72
C GLN A 228 -0.89 -19.83 -13.85
N HIS A 229 -0.16 -19.67 -12.73
CA HIS A 229 1.11 -18.96 -12.69
C HIS A 229 2.18 -19.90 -12.15
N LYS A 230 3.27 -20.08 -12.91
CA LYS A 230 4.34 -21.04 -12.56
C LYS A 230 3.80 -22.47 -12.27
N GLY A 231 2.77 -22.88 -13.01
CA GLY A 231 2.12 -24.20 -12.86
C GLY A 231 1.16 -24.34 -11.68
N LEU A 232 0.97 -23.30 -10.87
CA LEU A 232 0.04 -23.33 -9.73
C LEU A 232 -1.25 -22.58 -10.05
N PRO A 233 -2.42 -23.07 -9.61
CA PRO A 233 -3.69 -22.35 -9.79
C PRO A 233 -3.68 -21.06 -8.96
N VAL A 234 -4.07 -19.96 -9.61
CA VAL A 234 -4.13 -18.63 -9.02
C VAL A 234 -5.48 -17.99 -9.28
N ARG A 235 -5.87 -17.03 -8.42
CA ARG A 235 -7.09 -16.25 -8.62
C ARG A 235 -6.84 -15.29 -9.76
N SER A 236 -7.76 -15.12 -10.70
CA SER A 236 -7.56 -14.18 -11.83
C SER A 236 -8.77 -13.31 -12.10
N TYR A 237 -8.54 -12.02 -12.31
CA TYR A 237 -9.56 -11.08 -12.77
C TYR A 237 -9.77 -11.24 -14.27
N LEU A 238 -11.02 -11.42 -14.66
CA LEU A 238 -11.43 -11.39 -16.05
C LEU A 238 -12.46 -10.29 -16.25
N ARG A 239 -12.40 -9.67 -17.43
CA ARG A 239 -13.37 -8.70 -17.89
C ARG A 239 -13.77 -9.04 -19.31
N MET A 240 -15.05 -9.30 -19.53
CA MET A 240 -15.56 -9.79 -20.80
C MET A 240 -16.68 -8.89 -21.31
N PRO A 241 -16.66 -8.56 -22.62
CA PRO A 241 -17.78 -7.89 -23.24
C PRO A 241 -18.93 -8.86 -23.47
N ILE A 242 -20.15 -8.46 -23.15
CA ILE A 242 -21.37 -9.23 -23.39
C ILE A 242 -22.38 -8.32 -24.08
N ASN A 243 -22.90 -8.78 -25.21
CA ASN A 243 -23.98 -8.08 -25.89
C ASN A 243 -25.30 -8.63 -25.35
N ILE A 244 -26.10 -7.76 -24.72
CA ILE A 244 -27.40 -8.14 -24.20
C ILE A 244 -28.47 -7.78 -25.23
N TYR A 245 -29.03 -8.81 -25.86
CA TYR A 245 -30.14 -8.70 -26.78
C TYR A 245 -31.42 -9.14 -26.07
N LEU A 246 -32.14 -8.19 -25.47
CA LEU A 246 -33.41 -8.47 -24.83
C LEU A 246 -34.50 -8.62 -25.91
N ARG A 247 -34.94 -9.85 -26.15
CA ARG A 247 -36.11 -10.13 -27.01
C ARG A 247 -37.40 -9.58 -26.41
#